data_AF-A0A815DGE7-F1
#
_entry.id   AF-A0A815DGE7-F1
#
_cell.length_a   1.000
_cell.length_b   1.000
_cell.length_c   1.000
_cell.angle_alpha   90.00
_cell.angle_beta   90.00
_cell.angle_gamma   90.00
#
_symmetry.space_group_name_H-M   'P 1'
#
loop_
_entity.id
_entity.type
_entity.pdbx_description
1 polymer ?
#
loop_
_entity_poly.entity_id
_entity_poly.type
_entity_poly.pdbx_seq_one_letter_code
_entity_poly.pdbx_strand_id
1 'polypeptide(L)'
;RYYFEITQTDPNGIARIGWSVPTAPLDLGTDNQGFGYGGTGKKSYAKQFDDYGETFGINDVVGSLIDLDQMKIRFFKNGKDLGHAFDIPRPLQENTFFAHVCLKTCDVRVNFGAEPFKATPTGAVSIDNAPKECLVESQMKGVAANVTARQRPPNAPLAIIMEPSRELAQQTSNQIQVFQKYLNNPRVRELVIIGGVAIGEQTRVLHEGVDIIVATPGRLDELISGGEIDLTHMRFFILDEADGLLTQGYKDLVMKLHKRMPSVTLDGKRLQMIVCSATLHNFEVKKLADSIMHFPTWVDLKGQDAVPETVHHVVCLVDPKKNTLWRGLRNHIKTDDVHLNDELNFQSESKETLSEAIKILKGEYCLHAIDKFKMDRALIFCRTKLDCDNLERYFIKQGGGPKANKHKLSCVCLHSDRNPDERQHNLERFKANEIKFLICTDVAARGIDVSGLPFVINMTLPDEKENYIHRIGRVGRAERMGLAISFVSTVPEKVWYHTCPSKGKHCHNTKLIEQNGCCKWYTEMTYLADIEDHLGVTISQTDEKMDIPVDEFDGKVIYGEKRKQEVPASKGHVDKLASTVQELVELEKRVQTSFFALRNCRNIMATS
;
A
#
# COMPACT_ATOMS: atom_id res chain seq x y z
N ARG A 1 -25.14 24.14 39.32
CA ARG A 1 -25.45 22.91 38.55
C ARG A 1 -24.62 22.87 37.27
N TYR A 2 -23.73 21.90 37.10
CA TYR A 2 -22.77 21.85 35.99
C TYR A 2 -22.90 20.58 35.17
N TYR A 3 -22.77 20.69 33.85
CA TYR A 3 -23.02 19.59 32.92
C TYR A 3 -21.99 19.49 31.80
N PHE A 4 -21.67 18.26 31.41
CA PHE A 4 -20.92 17.93 30.19
C PHE A 4 -21.45 16.60 29.62
N GLU A 5 -21.16 16.33 28.36
CA GLU A 5 -21.55 15.07 27.72
C GLU A 5 -20.40 14.45 26.92
N ILE A 6 -20.50 13.13 26.72
CA ILE A 6 -19.63 12.38 25.83
C ILE A 6 -20.45 11.71 24.74
N THR A 7 -19.86 11.51 23.57
CA THR A 7 -20.38 10.63 22.51
C THR A 7 -19.38 9.52 22.28
N GLN A 8 -19.80 8.26 22.39
CA GLN A 8 -18.90 7.15 22.11
C GLN A 8 -18.77 6.94 20.60
N THR A 9 -17.53 6.91 20.10
CA THR A 9 -17.22 6.86 18.67
C THR A 9 -16.64 5.52 18.21
N ASP A 10 -16.33 4.61 19.15
CA ASP A 10 -15.74 3.30 18.87
C ASP A 10 -16.66 2.16 19.36
N PRO A 11 -16.92 1.13 18.53
CA PRO A 11 -17.74 -0.02 18.92
C PRO A 11 -17.05 -1.02 19.86
N ASN A 12 -15.72 -1.03 19.96
CA ASN A 12 -14.93 -2.12 20.56
C ASN A 12 -14.36 -1.82 21.96
N GLY A 13 -15.06 -1.02 22.76
CA GLY A 13 -14.64 -0.75 24.14
C GLY A 13 -15.74 -0.18 25.04
N ILE A 14 -15.34 0.15 26.27
CA ILE A 14 -16.23 0.60 27.34
C ILE A 14 -15.74 1.93 27.87
N ALA A 15 -16.62 2.93 27.87
CA ALA A 15 -16.39 4.22 28.51
C ALA A 15 -17.13 4.31 29.86
N ARG A 16 -16.61 5.15 30.75
CA ARG A 16 -17.26 5.56 31.99
C ARG A 16 -17.12 7.07 32.15
N ILE A 17 -18.24 7.74 32.42
CA ILE A 17 -18.33 9.19 32.61
C ILE A 17 -18.73 9.51 34.05
N GLY A 18 -18.23 10.63 34.58
CA GLY A 18 -18.77 11.23 35.80
C GLY A 18 -17.87 12.31 36.39
N TRP A 19 -17.74 12.31 37.72
CA TRP A 19 -17.08 13.39 38.46
C TRP A 19 -16.12 12.83 39.51
N SER A 20 -15.00 13.49 39.73
CA SER A 20 -14.04 13.12 40.78
C SER A 20 -13.40 14.33 41.46
N VAL A 21 -12.97 14.16 42.70
CA VAL A 21 -12.19 15.17 43.44
C VAL A 21 -10.70 15.14 43.03
N PRO A 22 -9.89 16.20 43.28
CA PRO A 22 -8.51 16.26 42.81
C PRO A 22 -7.61 15.11 43.28
N THR A 23 -7.90 14.53 44.45
CA THR A 23 -7.12 13.43 45.05
C THR A 23 -7.55 12.04 44.58
N ALA A 24 -8.54 11.95 43.67
CA ALA A 24 -9.00 10.68 43.13
C ALA A 24 -7.92 10.03 42.23
N PRO A 25 -7.71 8.70 42.32
CA PRO A 25 -6.91 7.98 41.33
C PRO A 25 -7.66 7.95 39.97
N LEU A 26 -6.93 7.70 38.88
CA LEU A 26 -7.48 7.68 37.51
C LEU A 26 -8.33 6.43 37.18
N ASP A 27 -9.05 5.90 38.17
CA ASP A 27 -9.82 4.64 38.10
C ASP A 27 -11.30 4.86 38.45
N LEU A 28 -11.93 5.85 37.80
CA LEU A 28 -13.27 6.38 38.10
C LEU A 28 -14.28 5.32 38.57
N GLY A 29 -14.80 5.49 39.78
CA GLY A 29 -15.89 4.70 40.34
C GLY A 29 -15.46 3.36 40.96
N THR A 30 -14.22 2.91 40.73
CA THR A 30 -13.60 1.87 41.57
C THR A 30 -12.92 2.47 42.79
N ASP A 31 -12.59 3.74 42.74
CA ASP A 31 -12.07 4.49 43.85
C ASP A 31 -13.21 5.08 44.70
N ASN A 32 -12.87 5.58 45.89
CA ASN A 32 -13.82 6.17 46.84
C ASN A 32 -13.90 7.71 46.73
N GLN A 33 -13.45 8.28 45.62
CA GLN A 33 -13.30 9.72 45.37
C GLN A 33 -13.89 10.16 44.02
N GLY A 34 -14.38 9.21 43.22
CA GLY A 34 -14.95 9.40 41.90
C GLY A 34 -16.25 8.62 41.74
N PHE A 35 -17.20 9.25 41.05
CA PHE A 35 -18.54 8.71 40.79
C PHE A 35 -18.68 8.49 39.30
N GLY A 36 -18.98 7.26 38.88
CA GLY A 36 -19.00 6.90 37.47
C GLY A 36 -20.29 6.23 37.01
N TYR A 37 -20.63 6.41 35.74
CA TYR A 37 -21.64 5.65 35.00
C TYR A 37 -21.02 5.05 33.74
N GLY A 38 -21.06 3.72 33.62
CA GLY A 38 -20.34 2.97 32.59
C GLY A 38 -21.23 2.44 31.48
N GLY A 39 -20.63 2.15 30.31
CA GLY A 39 -21.31 1.64 29.11
C GLY A 39 -22.12 0.35 29.33
N THR A 40 -21.87 -0.38 30.42
CA THR A 40 -22.64 -1.56 30.83
C THR A 40 -23.94 -1.23 31.56
N GLY A 41 -24.35 0.04 31.65
CA GLY A 41 -25.59 0.47 32.32
C GLY A 41 -25.51 0.53 33.85
N LYS A 42 -24.30 0.41 34.41
CA LYS A 42 -24.07 0.41 35.86
C LYS A 42 -23.51 1.75 36.34
N LYS A 43 -23.98 2.19 37.50
CA LYS A 43 -23.33 3.26 38.27
C LYS A 43 -22.31 2.64 39.21
N SER A 44 -21.19 3.33 39.45
CA SER A 44 -20.10 2.82 40.27
C SER A 44 -19.47 3.88 41.18
N TYR A 45 -19.24 3.49 42.43
CA TYR A 45 -18.54 4.26 43.47
C TYR A 45 -17.91 3.29 44.47
N ALA A 46 -16.67 3.50 44.88
CA ALA A 46 -15.96 2.69 45.90
C ALA A 46 -15.97 1.17 45.64
N LYS A 47 -15.76 0.77 44.37
CA LYS A 47 -15.80 -0.64 43.87
C LYS A 47 -17.18 -1.30 43.92
N GLN A 48 -18.22 -0.57 44.27
CA GLN A 48 -19.60 -1.04 44.15
C GLN A 48 -20.14 -0.74 42.75
N PHE A 49 -20.83 -1.69 42.14
CA PHE A 49 -21.40 -1.58 40.79
C PHE A 49 -22.89 -1.95 40.82
N ASP A 50 -23.73 -0.93 40.83
CA ASP A 50 -25.18 -1.10 40.93
C ASP A 50 -25.83 -0.87 39.55
N ASP A 51 -26.87 -1.65 39.25
CA ASP A 51 -27.72 -1.40 38.09
C ASP A 51 -28.44 -0.05 38.27
N TYR A 52 -28.47 0.76 37.21
CA TYR A 52 -28.99 2.12 37.31
C TYR A 52 -29.66 2.59 36.01
N GLY A 53 -28.94 2.51 34.90
CA GLY A 53 -29.40 3.00 33.61
C GLY A 53 -29.37 1.92 32.54
N GLU A 54 -29.49 2.36 31.30
CA GLU A 54 -29.36 1.47 30.14
C GLU A 54 -27.89 1.31 29.74
N THR A 55 -27.56 0.25 29.00
CA THR A 55 -26.25 0.18 28.34
C THR A 55 -26.13 1.30 27.30
N PHE A 56 -24.92 1.75 27.03
CA PHE A 56 -24.65 2.72 25.94
C PHE A 56 -23.42 2.29 25.16
N GLY A 57 -23.40 2.65 23.88
CA GLY A 57 -22.33 2.28 22.95
C GLY A 57 -22.16 3.31 21.84
N ILE A 58 -21.70 2.84 20.67
CA ILE A 58 -21.43 3.71 19.53
C ILE A 58 -22.62 4.63 19.21
N ASN A 59 -22.33 5.92 18.97
CA ASN A 59 -23.28 7.00 18.67
C ASN A 59 -24.24 7.41 19.79
N ASP A 60 -24.23 6.74 20.96
CA ASP A 60 -24.96 7.23 22.11
C ASP A 60 -24.26 8.45 22.71
N VAL A 61 -25.07 9.45 23.08
CA VAL A 61 -24.64 10.63 23.82
C VAL A 61 -24.98 10.44 25.30
N VAL A 62 -23.97 10.50 26.17
CA VAL A 62 -24.14 10.32 27.61
C VAL A 62 -23.75 11.59 28.34
N GLY A 63 -24.69 12.17 29.06
CA GLY A 63 -24.53 13.38 29.85
C GLY A 63 -24.28 13.09 31.32
N SER A 64 -23.52 13.96 31.98
CA SER A 64 -23.36 13.94 33.43
C SER A 64 -23.61 15.32 34.03
N LEU A 65 -24.52 15.38 35.00
CA LEU A 65 -24.90 16.58 35.74
C LEU A 65 -24.46 16.45 37.20
N ILE A 66 -23.74 17.45 37.71
CA ILE A 66 -23.49 17.64 39.13
C ILE A 66 -24.30 18.84 39.65
N ASP A 67 -25.13 18.59 40.66
CA ASP A 67 -25.87 19.60 41.40
C ASP A 67 -25.16 19.83 42.74
N LEU A 68 -24.35 20.89 42.82
CA LEU A 68 -23.64 21.27 44.05
C LEU A 68 -24.55 21.94 45.09
N ASP A 69 -25.74 22.41 44.71
CA ASP A 69 -26.70 22.99 45.66
C ASP A 69 -27.39 21.87 46.46
N GLN A 70 -27.66 20.74 45.80
CA GLN A 70 -28.28 19.56 46.41
C GLN A 70 -27.28 18.44 46.74
N MET A 71 -26.01 18.59 46.36
CA MET A 71 -24.96 17.59 46.49
C MET A 71 -25.33 16.26 45.83
N LYS A 72 -25.80 16.30 44.58
CA LYS A 72 -26.31 15.14 43.81
C LYS A 72 -25.72 15.02 42.42
N ILE A 73 -25.62 13.79 41.93
CA ILE A 73 -25.18 13.48 40.57
C ILE A 73 -26.30 12.75 39.83
N ARG A 74 -26.51 13.12 38.55
CA ARG A 74 -27.45 12.49 37.62
C ARG A 74 -26.79 12.26 36.26
N PHE A 75 -27.26 11.26 35.53
CA PHE A 75 -26.80 10.98 34.18
C PHE A 75 -27.95 11.02 33.17
N PHE A 76 -27.59 11.23 31.90
CA PHE A 76 -28.52 11.34 30.79
C PHE A 76 -28.03 10.44 29.66
N LYS A 77 -28.95 9.82 28.91
CA LYS A 77 -28.63 9.09 27.68
C LYS A 77 -29.50 9.61 26.55
N ASN A 78 -28.89 10.08 25.47
CA ASN A 78 -29.56 10.67 24.31
C ASN A 78 -30.59 11.74 24.70
N GLY A 79 -30.26 12.54 25.73
CA GLY A 79 -31.11 13.58 26.29
C GLY A 79 -32.20 13.11 27.28
N LYS A 80 -32.39 11.80 27.46
CA LYS A 80 -33.29 11.24 28.48
C LYS A 80 -32.61 11.22 29.84
N ASP A 81 -33.24 11.82 30.84
CA ASP A 81 -32.81 11.79 32.24
C ASP A 81 -32.95 10.37 32.82
N LEU A 82 -31.86 9.84 33.39
CA LEU A 82 -31.82 8.49 33.98
C LEU A 82 -32.15 8.47 35.48
N GLY A 83 -32.46 9.62 36.07
CA GLY A 83 -32.83 9.73 37.48
C GLY A 83 -31.65 10.03 38.40
N HIS A 84 -31.86 9.89 39.71
CA HIS A 84 -30.84 10.10 40.74
C HIS A 84 -29.80 8.97 40.74
N ALA A 85 -28.51 9.33 40.64
CA ALA A 85 -27.42 8.36 40.67
C ALA A 85 -26.74 8.29 42.04
N PHE A 86 -26.28 9.43 42.56
CA PHE A 86 -25.50 9.50 43.80
C PHE A 86 -25.86 10.73 44.63
N ASP A 87 -25.79 10.55 45.96
CA ASP A 87 -25.62 11.65 46.92
C ASP A 87 -24.14 11.77 47.26
N ILE A 88 -23.59 12.98 47.19
CA ILE A 88 -22.16 13.22 47.48
C ILE A 88 -21.95 13.14 48.99
N PRO A 89 -21.10 12.22 49.50
CA PRO A 89 -20.84 12.07 50.92
C PRO A 89 -20.24 13.33 51.54
N ARG A 90 -20.62 13.66 52.79
CA ARG A 90 -20.14 14.86 53.52
C ARG A 90 -18.62 15.10 53.41
N PRO A 91 -17.73 14.09 53.55
CA PRO A 91 -16.29 14.31 53.44
C PRO A 91 -15.82 14.85 52.08
N LEU A 92 -16.60 14.63 51.02
CA LEU A 92 -16.25 15.06 49.66
C LEU A 92 -16.92 16.40 49.27
N GLN A 93 -17.90 16.88 50.03
CA GLN A 93 -18.71 18.06 49.67
C GLN A 93 -17.91 19.38 49.65
N GLU A 94 -16.82 19.46 50.42
CA GLU A 94 -15.95 20.66 50.46
C GLU A 94 -14.88 20.66 49.36
N ASN A 95 -14.84 19.64 48.49
CA ASN A 95 -13.85 19.52 47.43
C ASN A 95 -14.32 20.15 46.12
N THR A 96 -13.35 20.50 45.29
CA THR A 96 -13.58 20.76 43.86
C THR A 96 -13.90 19.45 43.13
N PHE A 97 -14.82 19.50 42.16
CA PHE A 97 -15.13 18.36 41.29
C PHE A 97 -14.68 18.63 39.87
N PHE A 98 -14.00 17.66 39.28
CA PHE A 98 -13.57 17.67 37.88
C PHE A 98 -14.41 16.67 37.08
N ALA A 99 -14.76 17.04 35.85
CA ALA A 99 -15.29 16.09 34.88
C ALA A 99 -14.26 14.99 34.62
N HIS A 100 -14.69 13.75 34.75
CA HIS A 100 -13.84 12.58 34.63
C HIS A 100 -14.41 11.62 33.60
N VAL A 101 -13.56 11.17 32.68
CA VAL A 101 -13.88 10.12 31.72
C VAL A 101 -12.79 9.05 31.78
N CYS A 102 -13.19 7.80 31.99
CA CYS A 102 -12.29 6.64 31.98
C CYS A 102 -12.64 5.75 30.80
N LEU A 103 -11.62 5.35 30.03
CA LEU A 103 -11.79 4.61 28.78
C LEU A 103 -11.07 3.26 28.83
N LYS A 104 -11.67 2.23 28.22
CA LYS A 104 -11.02 0.95 27.97
C LYS A 104 -11.28 0.55 26.53
N THR A 105 -10.22 0.57 25.71
CA THR A 105 -10.23 0.19 24.29
C THR A 105 -11.31 0.87 23.46
N CYS A 106 -11.65 2.13 23.76
CA CYS A 106 -12.59 2.94 22.97
C CYS A 106 -12.16 4.41 22.92
N ASP A 107 -12.67 5.11 21.91
CA ASP A 107 -12.62 6.56 21.78
C ASP A 107 -13.98 7.19 22.15
N VAL A 108 -13.93 8.37 22.76
CA VAL A 108 -15.11 9.22 22.97
C VAL A 108 -14.81 10.66 22.56
N ARG A 109 -15.83 11.34 22.06
CA ARG A 109 -15.84 12.79 21.91
C ARG A 109 -16.41 13.41 23.18
N VAL A 110 -15.72 14.39 23.77
CA VAL A 110 -16.20 15.11 24.96
C VAL A 110 -16.67 16.51 24.55
N ASN A 111 -17.86 16.90 24.99
CA ASN A 111 -18.41 18.23 24.82
C ASN A 111 -18.60 18.89 26.20
N PHE A 112 -17.82 19.93 26.47
CA PHE A 112 -17.90 20.73 27.71
C PHE A 112 -18.83 21.95 27.58
N GLY A 113 -19.43 22.19 26.41
CA GLY A 113 -20.28 23.34 26.12
C GLY A 113 -19.91 24.14 24.87
N ALA A 114 -18.84 23.75 24.15
CA ALA A 114 -18.41 24.42 22.93
C ALA A 114 -19.39 24.21 21.75
N GLU A 115 -20.16 23.11 21.81
CA GLU A 115 -21.25 22.82 20.88
C GLU A 115 -22.57 22.64 21.62
N PRO A 116 -23.73 22.85 20.97
CA PRO A 116 -25.03 22.59 21.57
C PRO A 116 -25.13 21.15 22.08
N PHE A 117 -25.52 20.98 23.34
CA PHE A 117 -25.76 19.66 23.92
C PHE A 117 -26.96 18.97 23.26
N LYS A 118 -26.94 17.64 23.20
CA LYS A 118 -28.05 16.86 22.64
C LYS A 118 -29.39 17.16 23.33
N ALA A 119 -29.35 17.33 24.65
CA ALA A 119 -30.39 17.99 25.42
C ALA A 119 -29.73 18.66 26.63
N THR A 120 -30.01 19.96 26.82
CA THR A 120 -29.50 20.68 28.00
C THR A 120 -30.45 20.45 29.17
N PRO A 121 -29.99 19.88 30.31
CA PRO A 121 -30.84 19.74 31.47
C PRO A 121 -31.29 21.11 31.99
N THR A 122 -32.54 21.21 32.46
CA THR A 122 -33.13 22.47 32.92
C THR A 122 -32.30 23.13 34.03
N GLY A 123 -31.81 24.33 33.77
CA GLY A 123 -31.00 25.10 34.72
C GLY A 123 -29.56 24.59 34.91
N ALA A 124 -29.07 23.73 34.02
CA ALA A 124 -27.67 23.34 33.98
C ALA A 124 -26.83 24.37 33.22
N VAL A 125 -25.63 24.66 33.75
CA VAL A 125 -24.61 25.47 33.09
C VAL A 125 -23.55 24.53 32.52
N SER A 126 -23.13 24.74 31.28
CA SER A 126 -22.02 23.97 30.71
C SER A 126 -20.72 24.29 31.44
N ILE A 127 -19.80 23.33 31.54
CA ILE A 127 -18.52 23.56 32.22
C ILE A 127 -17.76 24.75 31.61
N ASP A 128 -17.79 24.89 30.27
CA ASP A 128 -17.11 25.97 29.55
C ASP A 128 -17.71 27.38 29.80
N ASN A 129 -18.97 27.44 30.26
CA ASN A 129 -19.67 28.69 30.58
C ASN A 129 -19.85 28.87 32.09
N ALA A 130 -19.17 28.07 32.92
CA ALA A 130 -19.22 28.23 34.37
C ALA A 130 -18.60 29.58 34.78
N PRO A 131 -19.18 30.30 35.77
CA PRO A 131 -18.58 31.53 36.29
C PRO A 131 -17.16 31.29 36.79
N LYS A 132 -16.26 32.26 36.58
CA LYS A 132 -14.83 32.11 36.92
C LYS A 132 -14.61 31.86 38.41
N GLU A 133 -15.45 32.43 39.26
CA GLU A 133 -15.49 32.22 40.70
C GLU A 133 -15.85 30.80 41.13
N CYS A 134 -16.42 30.00 40.23
CA CYS A 134 -16.76 28.59 40.46
C CYS A 134 -15.80 27.63 39.75
N LEU A 135 -14.74 28.14 39.12
CA LEU A 135 -13.74 27.35 38.41
C LEU A 135 -12.43 27.32 39.19
N VAL A 136 -11.82 26.13 39.23
CA VAL A 136 -10.49 25.93 39.78
C VAL A 136 -9.64 25.30 38.69
N GLU A 137 -8.49 25.90 38.41
CA GLU A 137 -7.51 25.29 37.51
C GLU A 137 -6.98 23.99 38.12
N SER A 138 -7.03 22.91 37.35
CA SER A 138 -6.50 21.62 37.79
C SER A 138 -4.99 21.74 38.05
N GLN A 139 -4.56 21.49 39.30
CA GLN A 139 -3.14 21.31 39.63
C GLN A 139 -2.61 19.97 39.13
N MET A 140 -3.51 19.02 38.86
CA MET A 140 -3.21 17.85 38.05
C MET A 140 -3.04 18.33 36.61
N LYS A 141 -1.87 18.91 36.33
CA LYS A 141 -1.27 18.74 35.00
C LYS A 141 -1.29 17.24 34.83
N GLY A 142 -2.07 16.74 33.88
CA GLY A 142 -1.99 15.32 33.57
C GLY A 142 -0.51 14.94 33.51
N VAL A 143 -0.20 13.67 33.66
CA VAL A 143 0.94 13.17 32.92
C VAL A 143 0.57 13.34 31.43
N ALA A 144 0.53 14.58 30.92
CA ALA A 144 1.14 14.89 29.65
C ALA A 144 2.50 14.25 29.82
N ALA A 145 2.62 12.99 29.37
CA ALA A 145 3.83 12.20 29.43
C ALA A 145 4.96 13.16 29.18
N ASN A 146 5.70 13.54 30.24
CA ASN A 146 6.47 14.80 30.30
C ASN A 146 6.83 15.24 28.89
N VAL A 147 6.02 16.13 28.30
CA VAL A 147 6.40 16.77 27.03
C VAL A 147 7.31 17.94 27.41
N THR A 148 8.23 17.72 28.36
CA THR A 148 9.58 18.10 28.02
C THR A 148 9.86 17.34 26.74
N ALA A 149 10.10 18.04 25.64
CA ALA A 149 10.50 17.41 24.40
C ALA A 149 11.63 16.42 24.71
N ARG A 150 11.31 15.13 24.94
CA ARG A 150 12.30 14.07 24.89
C ARG A 150 12.83 14.25 23.49
N GLN A 151 14.09 14.64 23.39
CA GLN A 151 14.74 14.71 22.10
C GLN A 151 14.45 13.37 21.43
N ARG A 152 13.78 13.44 20.29
CA ARG A 152 13.39 12.26 19.52
C ARG A 152 14.64 11.40 19.41
N PRO A 153 14.61 10.13 19.88
CA PRO A 153 15.74 9.24 19.74
C PRO A 153 16.22 9.24 18.28
N PRO A 154 17.54 9.22 18.01
CA PRO A 154 18.04 9.25 16.64
C PRO A 154 17.42 8.17 15.74
N ASN A 155 17.16 7.00 16.33
CA ASN A 155 16.57 5.84 15.66
C ASN A 155 15.03 5.79 15.67
N ALA A 156 14.35 6.89 16.02
CA ALA A 156 12.90 7.01 16.03
C ALA A 156 12.40 7.87 14.85
N PRO A 157 12.17 7.30 13.65
CA PRO A 157 11.70 8.05 12.49
C PRO A 157 10.29 8.63 12.70
N LEU A 158 9.98 9.70 11.95
CA LEU A 158 8.63 10.28 11.90
C LEU A 158 7.79 9.66 10.79
N ALA A 159 8.43 9.12 9.75
CA ALA A 159 7.75 8.50 8.63
C ALA A 159 8.45 7.22 8.17
N ILE A 160 7.64 6.24 7.78
CA ILE A 160 8.08 5.02 7.10
C ILE A 160 7.28 4.89 5.82
N ILE A 161 7.98 4.76 4.69
CA ILE A 161 7.44 4.41 3.39
C ILE A 161 7.83 2.97 3.10
N MET A 162 6.85 2.08 3.03
CA MET A 162 7.04 0.68 2.71
C MET A 162 6.84 0.44 1.22
N GLU A 163 7.83 -0.20 0.60
CA GLU A 163 7.94 -0.39 -0.85
C GLU A 163 8.12 -1.88 -1.16
N PRO A 164 7.43 -2.45 -2.17
CA PRO A 164 7.48 -3.89 -2.44
C PRO A 164 8.79 -4.37 -3.06
N SER A 165 9.62 -3.47 -3.60
CA SER A 165 10.89 -3.82 -4.24
C SER A 165 12.03 -2.87 -3.83
N ARG A 166 13.27 -3.34 -4.03
CA ARG A 166 14.48 -2.55 -3.68
C ARG A 166 14.63 -1.36 -4.63
N GLU A 167 14.31 -1.59 -5.89
CA GLU A 167 14.35 -0.63 -6.97
C GLU A 167 13.35 0.51 -6.75
N LEU A 168 12.16 0.20 -6.26
CA LEU A 168 11.16 1.20 -5.85
C LEU A 168 11.64 2.03 -4.67
N ALA A 169 12.10 1.37 -3.61
CA ALA A 169 12.63 2.06 -2.44
C ALA A 169 13.75 3.05 -2.80
N GLN A 170 14.65 2.66 -3.72
CA GLN A 170 15.70 3.55 -4.20
C GLN A 170 15.14 4.72 -5.02
N GLN A 171 14.15 4.47 -5.90
CA GLN A 171 13.49 5.53 -6.67
C GLN A 171 12.80 6.55 -5.78
N THR A 172 12.01 6.10 -4.81
CA THR A 172 11.32 6.95 -3.83
C THR A 172 12.34 7.78 -3.03
N SER A 173 13.44 7.16 -2.59
CA SER A 173 14.51 7.90 -1.91
C SER A 173 15.19 8.95 -2.79
N ASN A 174 15.44 8.63 -4.07
CA ASN A 174 16.03 9.59 -5.00
C ASN A 174 15.11 10.80 -5.19
N GLN A 175 13.78 10.59 -5.23
CA GLN A 175 12.82 11.70 -5.28
C GLN A 175 12.86 12.54 -4.00
N ILE A 176 12.89 11.90 -2.82
CA ILE A 176 13.03 12.61 -1.54
C ILE A 176 14.29 13.49 -1.56
N GLN A 177 15.43 12.96 -2.03
CA GLN A 177 16.68 13.72 -2.15
C GLN A 177 16.57 14.93 -3.09
N VAL A 178 15.81 14.81 -4.18
CA VAL A 178 15.53 15.95 -5.07
C VAL A 178 14.76 17.05 -4.33
N PHE A 179 13.73 16.70 -3.54
CA PHE A 179 12.98 17.65 -2.73
C PHE A 179 13.83 18.27 -1.61
N GLN A 180 14.67 17.46 -0.96
CA GLN A 180 15.53 17.90 0.14
C GLN A 180 16.50 19.03 -0.23
N LYS A 181 16.93 19.10 -1.50
CA LYS A 181 17.78 20.21 -2.00
C LYS A 181 17.18 21.59 -1.75
N TYR A 182 15.87 21.68 -1.56
CA TYR A 182 15.14 22.93 -1.32
C TYR A 182 14.74 23.13 0.15
N LEU A 183 15.09 22.19 1.05
CA LEU A 183 14.73 22.19 2.46
C LEU A 183 15.98 22.28 3.35
N ASN A 184 16.50 23.51 3.51
CA ASN A 184 17.72 23.75 4.29
C ASN A 184 17.49 23.84 5.81
N ASN A 185 16.26 24.14 6.24
CA ASN A 185 15.88 24.24 7.66
C ASN A 185 14.38 23.98 7.86
N PRO A 186 13.97 22.84 8.43
CA PRO A 186 14.82 21.73 8.90
C PRO A 186 15.43 20.96 7.73
N ARG A 187 16.65 20.44 7.92
CA ARG A 187 17.25 19.47 7.00
C ARG A 187 16.63 18.11 7.28
N VAL A 188 15.86 17.60 6.33
CA VAL A 188 15.28 16.26 6.41
C VAL A 188 16.38 15.23 6.15
N ARG A 189 16.45 14.20 6.99
CA ARG A 189 17.35 13.04 6.85
C ARG A 189 16.54 11.81 6.53
N GLU A 190 16.93 11.12 5.49
CA GLU A 190 16.30 9.93 4.97
C GLU A 190 17.27 8.75 4.96
N LEU A 191 16.74 7.53 5.05
CA LEU A 191 17.53 6.32 4.91
C LEU A 191 16.75 5.25 4.14
N VAL A 192 17.43 4.62 3.18
CA VAL A 192 16.91 3.45 2.46
C VAL A 192 17.30 2.17 3.18
N ILE A 193 16.30 1.39 3.58
CA ILE A 193 16.45 0.13 4.29
C ILE A 193 16.00 -1.02 3.39
N ILE A 194 16.97 -1.59 2.69
CA ILE A 194 16.77 -2.70 1.76
C ILE A 194 17.72 -3.85 2.06
N GLY A 195 17.32 -5.07 1.70
CA GLY A 195 18.19 -6.25 1.78
C GLY A 195 19.45 -6.08 0.91
N GLY A 196 20.46 -6.94 1.08
CA GLY A 196 21.69 -6.92 0.26
C GLY A 196 22.66 -5.75 0.49
N VAL A 197 22.33 -4.82 1.40
CA VAL A 197 23.26 -3.86 1.99
C VAL A 197 23.66 -4.37 3.38
N ALA A 198 24.91 -4.11 3.79
CA ALA A 198 25.40 -4.52 5.10
C ALA A 198 24.58 -3.86 6.22
N ILE A 199 24.07 -4.65 7.15
CA ILE A 199 23.22 -4.17 8.25
C ILE A 199 23.96 -3.12 9.08
N GLY A 200 25.25 -3.34 9.38
CA GLY A 200 26.05 -2.42 10.19
C GLY A 200 26.14 -1.00 9.60
N GLU A 201 26.11 -0.85 8.27
CA GLU A 201 26.09 0.47 7.63
C GLU A 201 24.75 1.16 7.86
N GLN A 202 23.63 0.45 7.69
CA GLN A 202 22.28 0.96 7.91
C GLN A 202 22.06 1.35 9.38
N THR A 203 22.49 0.48 10.31
CA THR A 203 22.43 0.71 11.75
C THR A 203 23.24 1.94 12.16
N ARG A 204 24.45 2.12 11.62
CA ARG A 204 25.27 3.31 11.91
C ARG A 204 24.54 4.61 11.53
N VAL A 205 23.92 4.66 10.35
CA VAL A 205 23.18 5.85 9.90
C VAL A 205 21.91 6.09 10.72
N LEU A 206 21.21 5.02 11.13
CA LEU A 206 20.06 5.13 12.05
C LEU A 206 20.44 5.80 13.37
N HIS A 207 21.55 5.39 13.97
CA HIS A 207 22.03 5.95 15.25
C HIS A 207 22.51 7.41 15.14
N GLU A 208 22.82 7.89 13.93
CA GLU A 208 23.12 9.31 13.69
C GLU A 208 21.87 10.19 13.58
N GLY A 209 20.67 9.61 13.42
CA GLY A 209 19.40 10.34 13.31
C GLY A 209 18.76 10.24 11.94
N VAL A 210 17.53 9.71 11.86
CA VAL A 210 16.74 9.62 10.62
C VAL A 210 15.32 10.14 10.82
N ASP A 211 14.81 10.92 9.87
CA ASP A 211 13.44 11.43 9.86
C ASP A 211 12.50 10.53 9.07
N ILE A 212 12.95 10.07 7.89
CA ILE A 212 12.15 9.28 6.94
C ILE A 212 12.90 8.00 6.61
N ILE A 213 12.24 6.86 6.79
CA ILE A 213 12.74 5.57 6.31
C ILE A 213 11.97 5.17 5.06
N VAL A 214 12.68 4.81 4.00
CA VAL A 214 12.10 4.11 2.84
C VAL A 214 12.60 2.68 2.87
N ALA A 215 11.72 1.68 2.89
CA ALA A 215 12.17 0.32 3.17
C ALA A 215 11.38 -0.78 2.47
N THR A 216 12.08 -1.87 2.16
CA THR A 216 11.44 -3.14 1.80
C THR A 216 11.01 -3.91 3.06
N PRO A 217 9.88 -4.64 3.05
CA PRO A 217 9.26 -5.14 4.27
C PRO A 217 10.16 -6.08 5.10
N GLY A 218 10.85 -7.01 4.44
CA GLY A 218 11.68 -8.01 5.14
C GLY A 218 12.83 -7.38 5.94
N ARG A 219 13.59 -6.47 5.34
CA ARG A 219 14.70 -5.78 6.04
C ARG A 219 14.19 -4.78 7.09
N LEU A 220 13.02 -4.18 6.85
CA LEU A 220 12.37 -3.31 7.83
C LEU A 220 11.98 -4.10 9.09
N ASP A 221 11.35 -5.27 8.95
CA ASP A 221 10.96 -6.11 10.09
C ASP A 221 12.18 -6.60 10.89
N GLU A 222 13.27 -6.94 10.20
CA GLU A 222 14.54 -7.35 10.81
C GLU A 222 15.08 -6.27 11.75
N LEU A 223 15.19 -5.02 11.29
CA LEU A 223 15.69 -3.91 12.11
C LEU A 223 14.73 -3.50 13.23
N ILE A 224 13.41 -3.53 12.99
CA ILE A 224 12.39 -3.22 14.00
C ILE A 224 12.30 -4.32 15.07
N SER A 225 12.47 -5.59 14.68
CA SER A 225 12.47 -6.72 15.62
C SER A 225 13.78 -6.83 16.39
N GLY A 226 14.90 -6.40 15.79
CA GLY A 226 16.21 -6.27 16.46
C GLY A 226 16.31 -5.09 17.42
N GLY A 227 15.32 -4.19 17.46
CA GLY A 227 15.33 -3.01 18.34
C GLY A 227 16.15 -1.83 17.79
N GLU A 228 16.59 -1.90 16.54
CA GLU A 228 17.36 -0.83 15.89
C GLU A 228 16.48 0.35 15.46
N ILE A 229 15.17 0.13 15.28
CA ILE A 229 14.20 1.18 14.89
C ILE A 229 13.10 1.27 15.95
N ASP A 230 12.90 2.47 16.47
CA ASP A 230 11.84 2.79 17.44
C ASP A 230 10.63 3.42 16.73
N LEU A 231 9.46 2.81 16.86
CA LEU A 231 8.22 3.25 16.22
C LEU A 231 7.42 4.26 17.06
N THR A 232 7.85 4.59 18.27
CA THR A 232 7.08 5.42 19.22
C THR A 232 6.83 6.85 18.75
N HIS A 233 7.64 7.37 17.82
CA HIS A 233 7.53 8.74 17.30
C HIS A 233 6.92 8.82 15.89
N MET A 234 6.42 7.70 15.36
CA MET A 234 5.82 7.63 14.04
C MET A 234 4.62 8.57 13.90
N ARG A 235 4.59 9.34 12.81
CA ARG A 235 3.50 10.23 12.42
C ARG A 235 2.85 9.84 11.10
N PHE A 236 3.63 9.28 10.18
CA PHE A 236 3.17 8.87 8.85
C PHE A 236 3.57 7.44 8.56
N PHE A 237 2.60 6.60 8.17
CA PHE A 237 2.88 5.27 7.64
C PHE A 237 2.32 5.14 6.24
N ILE A 238 3.22 4.99 5.27
CA ILE A 238 2.89 4.96 3.85
C ILE A 238 3.11 3.54 3.32
N LEU A 239 2.10 2.99 2.67
CA LEU A 239 2.19 1.75 1.89
C LEU A 239 2.13 2.14 0.42
N ASP A 240 3.26 2.08 -0.27
CA ASP A 240 3.30 2.27 -1.73
C ASP A 240 3.20 0.92 -2.45
N GLU A 241 2.59 0.91 -3.62
CA GLU A 241 2.20 -0.30 -4.36
C GLU A 241 1.61 -1.39 -3.43
N ALA A 242 0.55 -1.04 -2.71
CA ALA A 242 -0.02 -1.89 -1.66
C ALA A 242 -0.56 -3.23 -2.16
N ASP A 243 -1.13 -3.27 -3.37
CA ASP A 243 -1.44 -4.51 -4.09
C ASP A 243 -0.17 -5.37 -4.26
N GLY A 244 0.93 -4.73 -4.65
CA GLY A 244 2.24 -5.34 -4.77
C GLY A 244 2.75 -5.98 -3.48
N LEU A 245 2.57 -5.29 -2.35
CA LEU A 245 2.91 -5.78 -1.01
C LEU A 245 2.04 -6.97 -0.58
N LEU A 246 0.74 -6.92 -0.89
CA LEU A 246 -0.23 -7.96 -0.53
C LEU A 246 -0.02 -9.25 -1.33
N THR A 247 0.18 -9.16 -2.65
CA THR A 247 0.55 -10.32 -3.50
C THR A 247 1.79 -11.04 -2.97
N GLN A 248 2.77 -10.29 -2.45
CA GLN A 248 4.01 -10.86 -1.90
C GLN A 248 3.84 -11.46 -0.49
N GLY A 249 2.63 -11.40 0.09
CA GLY A 249 2.32 -11.99 1.39
C GLY A 249 2.72 -11.13 2.59
N TYR A 250 2.91 -9.82 2.42
CA TYR A 250 3.33 -8.93 3.52
C TYR A 250 2.18 -8.38 4.37
N LYS A 251 0.94 -8.83 4.15
CA LYS A 251 -0.24 -8.40 4.91
C LYS A 251 -0.06 -8.48 6.41
N ASP A 252 0.34 -9.65 6.92
CA ASP A 252 0.49 -9.88 8.36
C ASP A 252 1.59 -9.00 8.97
N LEU A 253 2.65 -8.75 8.21
CA LEU A 253 3.71 -7.84 8.62
C LEU A 253 3.22 -6.39 8.72
N VAL A 254 2.46 -5.90 7.73
CA VAL A 254 1.84 -4.57 7.78
C VAL A 254 0.96 -4.43 9.03
N MET A 255 0.11 -5.43 9.30
CA MET A 255 -0.75 -5.44 10.48
C MET A 255 0.05 -5.47 11.79
N LYS A 256 1.13 -6.26 11.86
CA LYS A 256 2.04 -6.34 13.01
C LYS A 256 2.71 -4.99 13.27
N LEU A 257 3.19 -4.32 12.23
CA LEU A 257 3.85 -3.03 12.34
C LEU A 257 2.87 -1.93 12.76
N HIS A 258 1.69 -1.85 12.14
CA HIS A 258 0.65 -0.90 12.52
C HIS A 258 0.29 -1.01 14.01
N LYS A 259 0.16 -2.23 14.55
CA LYS A 259 -0.11 -2.45 15.99
C LYS A 259 1.00 -1.97 16.93
N ARG A 260 2.24 -1.84 16.44
CA ARG A 260 3.39 -1.32 17.21
C ARG A 260 3.56 0.19 17.07
N MET A 261 2.87 0.83 16.12
CA MET A 261 2.87 2.27 15.95
C MET A 261 1.84 2.92 16.88
N PRO A 262 2.05 4.16 17.33
CA PRO A 262 1.09 4.88 18.14
C PRO A 262 -0.18 5.18 17.33
N SER A 263 -1.37 4.91 17.90
CA SER A 263 -2.64 5.35 17.30
C SER A 263 -2.82 6.87 17.38
N VAL A 264 -2.27 7.48 18.44
CA VAL A 264 -2.20 8.92 18.65
C VAL A 264 -0.75 9.32 18.85
N THR A 265 -0.27 10.23 17.99
CA THR A 265 1.08 10.76 17.99
C THR A 265 1.32 11.68 19.20
N LEU A 266 2.59 11.97 19.50
CA LEU A 266 2.97 12.82 20.63
C LEU A 266 2.39 14.24 20.56
N ASP A 267 2.07 14.74 19.37
CA ASP A 267 1.38 16.03 19.15
C ASP A 267 -0.16 15.93 19.25
N GLY A 268 -0.68 14.82 19.77
CA GLY A 268 -2.13 14.61 19.98
C GLY A 268 -2.93 14.36 18.70
N LYS A 269 -2.24 14.12 17.57
CA LYS A 269 -2.88 13.82 16.28
C LYS A 269 -2.97 12.32 16.06
N ARG A 270 -3.79 11.87 15.12
CA ARG A 270 -3.82 10.46 14.72
C ARG A 270 -2.62 10.15 13.84
N LEU A 271 -2.14 8.90 13.89
CA LEU A 271 -1.20 8.39 12.89
C LEU A 271 -1.83 8.55 11.50
N GLN A 272 -1.16 9.28 10.61
CA GLN A 272 -1.63 9.45 9.25
C GLN A 272 -1.17 8.26 8.42
N MET A 273 -2.14 7.54 7.84
CA MET A 273 -1.86 6.48 6.87
C MET A 273 -2.10 6.96 5.45
N ILE A 274 -1.24 6.54 4.53
CA ILE A 274 -1.39 6.74 3.08
C ILE A 274 -1.18 5.39 2.41
N VAL A 275 -2.14 4.97 1.59
CA VAL A 275 -2.07 3.71 0.85
C VAL A 275 -2.20 4.03 -0.63
N CYS A 276 -1.13 3.80 -1.39
CA CYS A 276 -1.10 3.93 -2.82
C CYS A 276 -1.20 2.54 -3.45
N SER A 277 -2.12 2.36 -4.38
CA SER A 277 -2.30 1.09 -5.11
C SER A 277 -2.81 1.39 -6.51
N ALA A 278 -2.35 0.63 -7.49
CA ALA A 278 -2.86 0.73 -8.84
C ALA A 278 -4.23 0.06 -8.99
N THR A 279 -4.57 -0.86 -8.07
CA THR A 279 -5.83 -1.61 -8.04
C THR A 279 -6.61 -1.33 -6.75
N LEU A 280 -7.11 -0.11 -6.55
CA LEU A 280 -7.89 0.26 -5.35
C LEU A 280 -9.17 -0.58 -5.17
N HIS A 281 -9.70 -1.16 -6.26
CA HIS A 281 -10.86 -2.07 -6.22
C HIS A 281 -10.51 -3.50 -5.83
N ASN A 282 -9.22 -3.84 -5.74
CA ASN A 282 -8.81 -5.14 -5.25
C ASN A 282 -9.36 -5.33 -3.82
N PHE A 283 -10.10 -6.41 -3.62
CA PHE A 283 -10.78 -6.70 -2.36
C PHE A 283 -9.81 -6.73 -1.17
N GLU A 284 -8.60 -7.27 -1.36
CA GLU A 284 -7.61 -7.37 -0.29
C GLU A 284 -7.02 -6.00 0.07
N VAL A 285 -6.82 -5.12 -0.92
CA VAL A 285 -6.38 -3.72 -0.70
C VAL A 285 -7.46 -2.96 0.07
N LYS A 286 -8.72 -3.10 -0.35
CA LYS A 286 -9.85 -2.45 0.34
C LYS A 286 -10.01 -2.93 1.77
N LYS A 287 -9.97 -4.24 1.98
CA LYS A 287 -10.03 -4.85 3.31
C LYS A 287 -8.87 -4.43 4.20
N LEU A 288 -7.66 -4.29 3.64
CA LEU A 288 -6.51 -3.75 4.37
C LEU A 288 -6.80 -2.32 4.82
N ALA A 289 -7.17 -1.43 3.88
CA ALA A 289 -7.47 -0.03 4.17
C ALA A 289 -8.55 0.12 5.25
N ASP A 290 -9.67 -0.60 5.11
CA ASP A 290 -10.78 -0.59 6.08
C ASP A 290 -10.36 -1.08 7.48
N SER A 291 -9.29 -1.89 7.57
CA SER A 291 -8.82 -2.47 8.84
C SER A 291 -7.78 -1.63 9.59
N ILE A 292 -7.00 -0.79 8.88
CA ILE A 292 -5.90 -0.01 9.49
C ILE A 292 -6.08 1.50 9.38
N MET A 293 -6.92 1.98 8.47
CA MET A 293 -7.13 3.41 8.25
C MET A 293 -8.41 3.89 8.96
N HIS A 294 -8.38 5.11 9.47
CA HIS A 294 -9.53 5.75 10.13
C HIS A 294 -10.18 6.76 9.19
N PHE A 295 -11.41 6.50 8.73
CA PHE A 295 -12.16 7.31 7.75
C PHE A 295 -11.30 7.73 6.53
N PRO A 296 -10.75 6.77 5.76
CA PRO A 296 -9.90 7.10 4.62
C PRO A 296 -10.69 7.87 3.54
N THR A 297 -10.04 8.88 2.95
CA THR A 297 -10.52 9.51 1.72
C THR A 297 -10.05 8.69 0.53
N TRP A 298 -10.99 8.19 -0.26
CA TRP A 298 -10.68 7.41 -1.46
C TRP A 298 -10.49 8.34 -2.65
N VAL A 299 -9.28 8.34 -3.21
CA VAL A 299 -8.95 9.07 -4.44
C VAL A 299 -8.70 8.05 -5.54
N ASP A 300 -9.76 7.69 -6.25
CA ASP A 300 -9.72 6.74 -7.36
C ASP A 300 -9.84 7.45 -8.70
N LEU A 301 -8.71 7.56 -9.41
CA LEU A 301 -8.60 8.25 -10.68
C LEU A 301 -9.14 7.44 -11.86
N LYS A 302 -9.28 6.11 -11.73
CA LYS A 302 -9.63 5.22 -12.86
C LYS A 302 -11.07 4.73 -12.81
N GLY A 303 -11.66 4.59 -11.62
CA GLY A 303 -13.02 4.09 -11.45
C GLY A 303 -13.16 2.58 -11.64
N GLN A 304 -12.45 2.00 -12.62
CA GLN A 304 -12.30 0.57 -12.88
C GLN A 304 -10.95 0.26 -13.56
N ASP A 305 -10.53 -0.99 -13.49
CA ASP A 305 -9.37 -1.52 -14.21
C ASP A 305 -9.64 -1.54 -15.73
N ALA A 306 -9.25 -0.46 -16.42
CA ALA A 306 -9.38 -0.34 -17.87
C ALA A 306 -8.02 -0.29 -18.57
N VAL A 307 -7.97 -0.87 -19.76
CA VAL A 307 -6.84 -0.73 -20.69
C VAL A 307 -6.93 0.65 -21.33
N PRO A 308 -5.87 1.49 -21.26
CA PRO A 308 -5.88 2.78 -21.94
C PRO A 308 -6.05 2.60 -23.45
N GLU A 309 -6.78 3.49 -24.13
CA GLU A 309 -6.95 3.46 -25.59
C GLU A 309 -5.63 3.53 -26.36
N THR A 310 -4.58 4.09 -25.75
CA THR A 310 -3.23 4.14 -26.32
C THR A 310 -2.51 2.79 -26.31
N VAL A 311 -3.10 1.75 -25.72
CA VAL A 311 -2.53 0.41 -25.62
C VAL A 311 -3.30 -0.53 -26.54
N HIS A 312 -2.69 -0.85 -27.68
CA HIS A 312 -3.15 -1.98 -28.50
C HIS A 312 -2.53 -3.25 -27.92
N HIS A 313 -3.37 -4.20 -27.51
CA HIS A 313 -2.91 -5.47 -26.95
C HIS A 313 -3.52 -6.64 -27.71
N VAL A 314 -2.70 -7.64 -27.98
CA VAL A 314 -3.08 -8.83 -28.75
C VAL A 314 -2.56 -10.10 -28.11
N VAL A 315 -3.27 -11.19 -28.37
CA VAL A 315 -2.87 -12.55 -28.02
C VAL A 315 -2.44 -13.29 -29.28
N CYS A 316 -1.23 -13.84 -29.26
CA CYS A 316 -0.76 -14.76 -30.28
C CYS A 316 -0.83 -16.19 -29.73
N LEU A 317 -1.72 -16.99 -30.31
CA LEU A 317 -1.88 -18.39 -29.89
C LEU A 317 -0.71 -19.23 -30.38
N VAL A 318 -0.07 -19.93 -29.45
CA VAL A 318 1.04 -20.85 -29.73
C VAL A 318 0.50 -22.27 -29.69
N ASP A 319 0.37 -22.87 -30.87
CA ASP A 319 -0.11 -24.24 -31.03
C ASP A 319 1.02 -25.14 -31.56
N PRO A 320 1.54 -26.07 -30.74
CA PRO A 320 2.68 -26.91 -31.09
C PRO A 320 2.28 -28.07 -32.02
N LYS A 321 0.98 -28.31 -32.21
CA LYS A 321 0.45 -29.29 -33.16
C LYS A 321 0.32 -28.69 -34.54
N LYS A 322 -0.09 -27.42 -34.63
CA LYS A 322 -0.15 -26.67 -35.90
C LYS A 322 1.23 -26.24 -36.36
N ASN A 323 2.01 -25.62 -35.49
CA ASN A 323 3.37 -25.19 -35.79
C ASN A 323 4.37 -26.26 -35.36
N THR A 324 4.88 -27.03 -36.33
CA THR A 324 5.81 -28.15 -36.08
C THR A 324 7.30 -27.76 -36.24
N LEU A 325 7.60 -26.47 -36.40
CA LEU A 325 8.95 -25.96 -36.61
C LEU A 325 9.93 -26.41 -35.52
N TRP A 326 9.46 -26.50 -34.27
CA TRP A 326 10.22 -26.98 -33.11
C TRP A 326 10.84 -28.38 -33.28
N ARG A 327 10.25 -29.26 -34.11
CA ARG A 327 10.77 -30.63 -34.31
C ARG A 327 12.13 -30.67 -35.00
N GLY A 328 12.44 -29.67 -35.81
CA GLY A 328 13.67 -29.59 -36.61
C GLY A 328 14.66 -28.53 -36.15
N LEU A 329 14.31 -27.72 -35.16
CA LEU A 329 15.16 -26.64 -34.68
C LEU A 329 16.34 -27.20 -33.89
N ARG A 330 17.55 -26.90 -34.38
CA ARG A 330 18.80 -27.23 -33.67
C ARG A 330 19.27 -26.09 -32.76
N ASN A 331 18.98 -24.85 -33.15
CA ASN A 331 19.41 -23.64 -32.45
C ASN A 331 18.19 -22.91 -31.89
N HIS A 332 17.66 -23.40 -30.77
CA HIS A 332 16.54 -22.79 -30.07
C HIS A 332 16.92 -22.31 -28.66
N ILE A 333 16.00 -21.61 -28.02
CA ILE A 333 16.09 -21.21 -26.61
C ILE A 333 16.30 -22.44 -25.72
N LYS A 334 17.24 -22.36 -24.76
CA LYS A 334 17.33 -23.38 -23.72
C LYS A 334 16.10 -23.26 -22.83
N THR A 335 15.38 -24.34 -22.59
CA THR A 335 14.20 -24.37 -21.71
C THR A 335 14.60 -24.48 -20.24
N ASP A 336 13.61 -24.54 -19.35
CA ASP A 336 13.74 -24.49 -17.89
C ASP A 336 14.11 -25.84 -17.23
N ASP A 337 14.52 -26.83 -18.04
CA ASP A 337 14.88 -28.19 -17.61
C ASP A 337 13.75 -28.90 -16.81
N VAL A 338 12.51 -28.43 -16.89
CA VAL A 338 11.36 -29.01 -16.16
C VAL A 338 11.03 -30.44 -16.64
N HIS A 339 11.42 -30.74 -17.88
CA HIS A 339 11.25 -32.03 -18.53
C HIS A 339 12.51 -32.90 -18.49
N LEU A 340 13.52 -32.57 -17.68
CA LEU A 340 14.80 -33.31 -17.62
C LEU A 340 14.63 -34.81 -17.34
N ASN A 341 13.61 -35.18 -16.56
CA ASN A 341 13.30 -36.57 -16.19
C ASN A 341 12.13 -37.17 -17.00
N ASP A 342 11.60 -36.44 -17.98
CA ASP A 342 10.51 -36.92 -18.84
C ASP A 342 11.12 -37.53 -20.12
N GLU A 343 10.53 -38.63 -20.61
CA GLU A 343 10.97 -39.26 -21.86
C GLU A 343 10.40 -38.51 -23.07
N LEU A 344 11.10 -37.45 -23.49
CA LEU A 344 10.68 -36.63 -24.63
C LEU A 344 10.91 -37.35 -25.97
N ASN A 345 9.84 -37.51 -26.74
CA ASN A 345 9.91 -37.96 -28.12
C ASN A 345 9.35 -36.86 -29.03
N PHE A 346 10.23 -36.15 -29.73
CA PHE A 346 9.91 -35.01 -30.61
C PHE A 346 9.07 -35.38 -31.84
N GLN A 347 8.83 -36.68 -32.09
CA GLN A 347 7.89 -37.17 -33.10
C GLN A 347 6.50 -37.51 -32.50
N SER A 348 6.38 -37.53 -31.17
CA SER A 348 5.14 -37.82 -30.46
C SER A 348 4.38 -36.53 -30.09
N GLU A 349 3.09 -36.68 -29.81
CA GLU A 349 2.23 -35.62 -29.26
C GLU A 349 1.90 -35.86 -27.78
N SER A 350 2.84 -36.44 -27.02
CA SER A 350 2.66 -36.57 -25.57
C SER A 350 2.56 -35.19 -24.92
N LYS A 351 1.89 -35.09 -23.76
CA LYS A 351 1.69 -33.82 -23.06
C LYS A 351 3.03 -33.14 -22.74
N GLU A 352 4.01 -33.92 -22.30
CA GLU A 352 5.35 -33.48 -21.96
C GLU A 352 6.10 -32.96 -23.19
N THR A 353 6.01 -33.67 -24.32
CA THR A 353 6.63 -33.23 -25.59
C THR A 353 5.99 -31.93 -26.09
N LEU A 354 4.66 -31.83 -26.08
CA LEU A 354 3.98 -30.61 -26.51
C LEU A 354 4.26 -29.43 -25.58
N SER A 355 4.40 -29.67 -24.28
CA SER A 355 4.82 -28.66 -23.31
C SER A 355 6.22 -28.13 -23.59
N GLU A 356 7.20 -29.01 -23.86
CA GLU A 356 8.54 -28.60 -24.27
C GLU A 356 8.52 -27.82 -25.60
N ALA A 357 7.72 -28.28 -26.56
CA ALA A 357 7.54 -27.63 -27.86
C ALA A 357 7.04 -26.18 -27.73
N ILE A 358 6.10 -25.91 -26.82
CA ILE A 358 5.61 -24.54 -26.55
C ILE A 358 6.75 -23.63 -26.12
N LYS A 359 7.57 -24.07 -25.16
CA LYS A 359 8.69 -23.26 -24.63
C LYS A 359 9.68 -22.90 -25.75
N ILE A 360 9.94 -23.85 -26.66
CA ILE A 360 10.77 -23.65 -27.85
C ILE A 360 10.12 -22.63 -28.79
N LEU A 361 8.86 -22.85 -29.16
CA LEU A 361 8.12 -22.00 -30.09
C LEU A 361 7.97 -20.56 -29.60
N LYS A 362 7.70 -20.35 -28.31
CA LYS A 362 7.62 -19.01 -27.72
C LYS A 362 8.91 -18.21 -27.91
N GLY A 363 10.07 -18.87 -27.79
CA GLY A 363 11.37 -18.26 -28.07
C GLY A 363 11.50 -17.78 -29.53
N GLU A 364 11.05 -18.59 -30.48
CA GLU A 364 11.03 -18.23 -31.91
C GLU A 364 10.04 -17.12 -32.23
N TYR A 365 8.84 -17.19 -31.63
CA TYR A 365 7.80 -16.20 -31.83
C TYR A 365 8.28 -14.84 -31.30
N CYS A 366 9.00 -14.80 -30.18
CA CYS A 366 9.61 -13.58 -29.67
C CYS A 366 10.58 -12.95 -30.69
N LEU A 367 11.46 -13.73 -31.31
CA LEU A 367 12.37 -13.22 -32.35
C LEU A 367 11.61 -12.74 -33.59
N HIS A 368 10.60 -13.50 -34.03
CA HIS A 368 9.75 -13.13 -35.16
C HIS A 368 8.99 -11.83 -34.90
N ALA A 369 8.43 -11.64 -33.70
CA ALA A 369 7.78 -10.41 -33.29
C ALA A 369 8.74 -9.21 -33.35
N ILE A 370 9.94 -9.36 -32.78
CA ILE A 370 10.97 -8.32 -32.77
C ILE A 370 11.33 -7.89 -34.21
N ASP A 371 11.51 -8.86 -35.11
CA ASP A 371 11.87 -8.60 -36.50
C ASP A 371 10.71 -8.01 -37.31
N LYS A 372 9.50 -8.57 -37.17
CA LYS A 372 8.31 -8.14 -37.91
C LYS A 372 7.92 -6.70 -37.59
N PHE A 373 7.89 -6.36 -36.30
CA PHE A 373 7.52 -5.03 -35.84
C PHE A 373 8.70 -4.07 -35.74
N LYS A 374 9.92 -4.52 -36.11
CA LYS A 374 11.17 -3.75 -36.03
C LYS A 374 11.36 -3.11 -34.65
N MET A 375 11.12 -3.89 -33.61
CA MET A 375 11.12 -3.40 -32.23
C MET A 375 12.49 -2.83 -31.88
N ASP A 376 12.52 -1.55 -31.53
CA ASP A 376 13.71 -0.83 -31.11
C ASP A 376 13.78 -0.68 -29.59
N ARG A 377 12.64 -0.78 -28.91
CA ARG A 377 12.56 -0.75 -27.46
C ARG A 377 11.38 -1.54 -26.91
N ALA A 378 11.63 -2.54 -26.05
CA ALA A 378 10.55 -3.27 -25.40
C ALA A 378 10.89 -3.76 -23.99
N LEU A 379 9.86 -3.92 -23.17
CA LEU A 379 9.91 -4.79 -21.99
C LEU A 379 9.47 -6.20 -22.39
N ILE A 380 10.20 -7.21 -21.93
CA ILE A 380 9.86 -8.61 -22.15
C ILE A 380 9.63 -9.27 -20.78
N PHE A 381 8.41 -9.69 -20.52
CA PHE A 381 8.01 -10.34 -19.27
C PHE A 381 8.12 -11.84 -19.38
N CYS A 382 8.87 -12.43 -18.44
CA CYS A 382 8.90 -13.87 -18.22
C CYS A 382 8.34 -14.21 -16.83
N ARG A 383 7.79 -15.42 -16.69
CA ARG A 383 7.22 -15.89 -15.42
C ARG A 383 8.30 -16.15 -14.37
N THR A 384 9.42 -16.76 -14.75
CA THR A 384 10.50 -17.10 -13.81
C THR A 384 11.80 -16.40 -14.13
N LYS A 385 12.68 -16.33 -13.12
CA LYS A 385 14.04 -15.79 -13.24
C LYS A 385 14.88 -16.61 -14.22
N LEU A 386 14.71 -17.93 -14.20
CA LEU A 386 15.40 -18.85 -15.11
C LEU A 386 14.98 -18.60 -16.56
N ASP A 387 13.70 -18.31 -16.81
CA ASP A 387 13.20 -17.98 -18.15
C ASP A 387 13.79 -16.65 -18.65
N CYS A 388 13.95 -15.65 -17.77
CA CYS A 388 14.66 -14.41 -18.13
C CYS A 388 16.08 -14.72 -18.60
N ASP A 389 16.84 -15.51 -17.82
CA ASP A 389 18.22 -15.87 -18.14
C ASP A 389 18.33 -16.74 -19.40
N ASN A 390 17.37 -17.64 -19.61
CA ASN A 390 17.28 -18.49 -20.79
C ASN A 390 17.07 -17.64 -22.05
N LEU A 391 16.19 -16.63 -21.98
CA LEU A 391 15.93 -15.72 -23.09
C LEU A 391 17.12 -14.80 -23.38
N GLU A 392 17.77 -14.24 -22.35
CA GLU A 392 19.00 -13.45 -22.54
C GLU A 392 20.11 -14.28 -23.18
N ARG A 393 20.33 -15.51 -22.70
CA ARG A 393 21.29 -16.45 -23.30
C ARG A 393 20.93 -16.78 -24.74
N TYR A 394 19.65 -16.88 -25.05
CA TYR A 394 19.20 -17.10 -26.42
C TYR A 394 19.52 -15.90 -27.31
N PHE A 395 19.25 -14.67 -26.85
CA PHE A 395 19.59 -13.46 -27.59
C PHE A 395 21.11 -13.31 -27.78
N ILE A 396 21.92 -13.69 -26.79
CA ILE A 396 23.39 -13.75 -26.91
C ILE A 396 23.81 -14.71 -28.02
N LYS A 397 23.23 -15.92 -28.09
CA LYS A 397 23.52 -16.89 -29.16
C LYS A 397 23.18 -16.35 -30.55
N GLN A 398 22.17 -15.49 -30.63
CA GLN A 398 21.76 -14.81 -31.86
C GLN A 398 22.57 -13.52 -32.14
N GLY A 399 23.67 -13.28 -31.41
CA GLY A 399 24.57 -12.12 -31.61
C GLY A 399 24.22 -10.87 -30.80
N GLY A 400 23.17 -10.93 -29.97
CA GLY A 400 22.71 -9.84 -29.11
C GLY A 400 23.28 -9.86 -27.69
N GLY A 401 22.44 -9.51 -26.72
CA GLY A 401 22.79 -9.53 -25.29
C GLY A 401 23.36 -8.22 -24.74
N PRO A 402 23.91 -8.26 -23.51
CA PRO A 402 24.21 -7.07 -22.71
C PRO A 402 25.43 -6.26 -23.20
N LYS A 403 26.27 -6.86 -24.05
CA LYS A 403 27.48 -6.22 -24.60
C LYS A 403 27.31 -5.75 -26.05
N ALA A 404 26.15 -6.03 -26.65
CA ALA A 404 25.90 -5.82 -28.07
C ALA A 404 24.99 -4.61 -28.32
N ASN A 405 25.34 -3.43 -27.78
CA ASN A 405 24.45 -2.24 -27.74
C ASN A 405 23.84 -1.83 -29.09
N LYS A 406 24.53 -2.11 -30.20
CA LYS A 406 24.04 -1.78 -31.57
C LYS A 406 23.25 -2.92 -32.21
N HIS A 407 23.29 -4.13 -31.65
CA HIS A 407 22.60 -5.27 -32.21
C HIS A 407 21.09 -5.16 -32.02
N LYS A 408 20.31 -5.70 -32.97
CA LYS A 408 18.85 -5.66 -32.89
C LYS A 408 18.30 -6.38 -31.66
N LEU A 409 19.03 -7.37 -31.13
CA LEU A 409 18.72 -8.14 -29.92
C LEU A 409 19.55 -7.73 -28.69
N SER A 410 20.00 -6.47 -28.59
CA SER A 410 20.67 -6.00 -27.37
C SER A 410 19.67 -6.10 -26.20
N CYS A 411 20.04 -6.81 -25.13
CA CYS A 411 19.14 -7.02 -24.01
C CYS A 411 19.90 -7.11 -22.69
N VAL A 412 19.18 -6.86 -21.59
CA VAL A 412 19.65 -7.07 -20.23
C VAL A 412 18.52 -7.65 -19.38
N CYS A 413 18.87 -8.40 -18.34
CA CYS A 413 17.92 -8.97 -17.38
C CYS A 413 17.73 -8.13 -16.11
N LEU A 414 16.51 -8.12 -15.58
CA LEU A 414 16.14 -7.54 -14.28
C LEU A 414 15.27 -8.52 -13.50
N HIS A 415 15.87 -9.22 -12.53
CA HIS A 415 15.17 -10.10 -11.58
C HIS A 415 16.01 -10.30 -10.31
N SER A 416 15.39 -10.75 -9.22
CA SER A 416 15.99 -10.71 -7.88
C SER A 416 17.24 -11.57 -7.65
N ASP A 417 17.59 -12.46 -8.58
CA ASP A 417 18.80 -13.31 -8.46
C ASP A 417 20.03 -12.65 -9.11
N ARG A 418 19.84 -11.58 -9.89
CA ARG A 418 20.94 -10.73 -10.38
C ARG A 418 21.52 -9.91 -9.24
N ASN A 419 22.81 -9.60 -9.37
CA ASN A 419 23.49 -8.75 -8.40
C ASN A 419 22.78 -7.38 -8.33
N PRO A 420 22.51 -6.81 -7.14
CA PRO A 420 21.91 -5.48 -7.01
C PRO A 420 22.55 -4.39 -7.87
N ASP A 421 23.88 -4.34 -7.94
CA ASP A 421 24.57 -3.32 -8.75
C ASP A 421 24.38 -3.56 -10.25
N GLU A 422 24.36 -4.83 -10.67
CA GLU A 422 24.07 -5.23 -12.04
C GLU A 422 22.64 -4.83 -12.44
N ARG A 423 21.65 -5.03 -11.55
CA ARG A 423 20.25 -4.63 -11.79
C ARG A 423 20.12 -3.14 -11.99
N GLN A 424 20.74 -2.34 -11.12
CA GLN A 424 20.73 -0.89 -11.22
C GLN A 424 21.38 -0.42 -12.53
N HIS A 425 22.56 -0.96 -12.83
CA HIS A 425 23.28 -0.65 -14.07
C HIS A 425 22.48 -1.03 -15.32
N ASN A 426 21.85 -2.20 -15.33
CA ASN A 426 21.01 -2.66 -16.44
C ASN A 426 19.81 -1.74 -16.66
N LEU A 427 19.16 -1.32 -15.57
CA LEU A 427 18.02 -0.39 -15.63
C LEU A 427 18.46 0.98 -16.17
N GLU A 428 19.59 1.52 -15.71
CA GLU A 428 20.13 2.79 -16.19
C GLU A 428 20.45 2.75 -17.69
N ARG A 429 21.09 1.68 -18.16
CA ARG A 429 21.40 1.51 -19.59
C ARG A 429 20.15 1.40 -20.45
N PHE A 430 19.11 0.73 -19.94
CA PHE A 430 17.81 0.68 -20.62
C PHE A 430 17.11 2.05 -20.64
N LYS A 431 17.16 2.80 -19.53
CA LYS A 431 16.62 4.17 -19.45
C LYS A 431 17.35 5.13 -20.39
N ALA A 432 18.67 4.99 -20.53
CA ALA A 432 19.53 5.78 -21.40
C ALA A 432 19.43 5.40 -22.90
N ASN A 433 18.55 4.46 -23.28
CA ASN A 433 18.41 3.95 -24.65
C ASN A 433 19.68 3.26 -25.20
N GLU A 434 20.56 2.76 -24.35
CA GLU A 434 21.74 2.00 -24.79
C GLU A 434 21.41 0.54 -25.11
N ILE A 435 20.34 0.02 -24.49
CA ILE A 435 19.86 -1.33 -24.65
C ILE A 435 18.40 -1.30 -25.12
N LYS A 436 18.08 -2.11 -26.12
CA LYS A 436 16.75 -2.23 -26.72
C LYS A 436 15.74 -3.01 -25.86
N PHE A 437 16.17 -4.08 -25.19
CA PHE A 437 15.23 -4.96 -24.47
C PHE A 437 15.59 -5.13 -23.00
N LEU A 438 14.61 -4.91 -22.13
CA LEU A 438 14.71 -5.24 -20.71
C LEU A 438 13.84 -6.47 -20.42
N ILE A 439 14.50 -7.60 -20.11
CA ILE A 439 13.85 -8.88 -19.81
C ILE A 439 13.65 -8.95 -18.29
N CYS A 440 12.44 -9.20 -17.81
CA CYS A 440 12.12 -9.08 -16.39
C CYS A 440 11.01 -10.00 -15.91
N THR A 441 10.94 -10.18 -14.59
CA THR A 441 9.78 -10.79 -13.91
C THR A 441 8.85 -9.70 -13.38
N ASP A 442 7.58 -10.06 -13.07
CA ASP A 442 6.60 -9.12 -12.51
C ASP A 442 7.13 -8.36 -11.29
N VAL A 443 7.72 -9.08 -10.35
CA VAL A 443 8.25 -8.51 -9.10
C VAL A 443 9.32 -7.46 -9.36
N ALA A 444 10.18 -7.69 -10.34
CA ALA A 444 11.28 -6.79 -10.65
C ALA A 444 10.86 -5.59 -11.51
N ALA A 445 9.79 -5.76 -12.30
CA ALA A 445 9.23 -4.72 -13.14
C ALA A 445 8.19 -3.85 -12.45
N ARG A 446 7.66 -4.27 -11.29
CA ARG A 446 6.80 -3.44 -10.44
C ARG A 446 7.55 -2.18 -10.01
N GLY A 447 6.93 -1.03 -10.26
CA GLY A 447 7.51 0.26 -9.92
C GLY A 447 8.79 0.71 -10.60
N ILE A 448 9.23 0.08 -11.70
CA ILE A 448 10.28 0.70 -12.51
C ILE A 448 9.70 1.95 -13.20
N ASP A 449 10.35 3.10 -13.06
CA ASP A 449 10.01 4.29 -13.84
C ASP A 449 10.52 4.14 -15.28
N VAL A 450 9.85 3.26 -16.02
CA VAL A 450 9.99 3.08 -17.46
C VAL A 450 8.58 2.88 -18.03
N SER A 451 8.03 3.94 -18.60
CA SER A 451 6.66 3.95 -19.14
C SER A 451 6.61 4.69 -20.48
N GLY A 452 5.55 4.45 -21.24
CA GLY A 452 5.43 5.00 -22.60
C GLY A 452 6.35 4.31 -23.61
N LEU A 453 6.62 3.02 -23.40
CA LEU A 453 7.35 2.20 -24.36
C LEU A 453 6.49 1.93 -25.60
N PRO A 454 7.11 1.73 -26.77
CA PRO A 454 6.37 1.35 -27.97
C PRO A 454 5.93 -0.12 -27.93
N PHE A 455 6.68 -0.99 -27.25
CA PHE A 455 6.41 -2.44 -27.24
C PHE A 455 6.53 -3.08 -25.85
N VAL A 456 5.68 -4.09 -25.62
CA VAL A 456 5.76 -5.07 -24.53
C VAL A 456 5.54 -6.46 -25.12
N ILE A 457 6.32 -7.44 -24.66
CA ILE A 457 6.11 -8.86 -24.97
C ILE A 457 5.89 -9.61 -23.66
N ASN A 458 4.79 -10.34 -23.56
CA ASN A 458 4.56 -11.31 -22.50
C ASN A 458 4.90 -12.71 -23.03
N MET A 459 6.03 -13.28 -22.59
CA MET A 459 6.44 -14.64 -22.95
C MET A 459 5.52 -15.70 -22.35
N THR A 460 4.97 -15.39 -21.18
CA THR A 460 4.01 -16.21 -20.45
C THR A 460 2.98 -15.27 -19.86
N LEU A 461 1.70 -15.63 -19.85
CA LEU A 461 0.70 -14.85 -19.10
C LEU A 461 1.05 -14.83 -17.60
N PRO A 462 0.67 -13.77 -16.87
CA PRO A 462 0.86 -13.72 -15.43
C PRO A 462 -0.08 -14.68 -14.69
N ASP A 463 0.36 -15.17 -13.52
CA ASP A 463 -0.44 -16.03 -12.65
C ASP A 463 -1.67 -15.29 -12.06
N GLU A 464 -1.62 -13.95 -11.97
CA GLU A 464 -2.70 -13.08 -11.50
C GLU A 464 -3.09 -12.10 -12.61
N LYS A 465 -4.40 -11.93 -12.84
CA LYS A 465 -4.95 -11.09 -13.92
C LYS A 465 -4.64 -9.60 -13.75
N GLU A 466 -4.50 -9.11 -12.53
CA GLU A 466 -4.14 -7.73 -12.22
C GLU A 466 -2.74 -7.39 -12.77
N ASN A 467 -1.80 -8.35 -12.72
CA ASN A 467 -0.47 -8.18 -13.28
C ASN A 467 -0.49 -7.99 -14.79
N TYR A 468 -1.48 -8.53 -15.51
CA TYR A 468 -1.58 -8.33 -16.95
C TYR A 468 -1.73 -6.84 -17.29
N ILE A 469 -2.60 -6.13 -16.56
CA ILE A 469 -2.82 -4.69 -16.73
C ILE A 469 -1.54 -3.91 -16.40
N HIS A 470 -0.82 -4.30 -15.34
CA HIS A 470 0.46 -3.67 -14.99
C HIS A 470 1.54 -3.87 -16.07
N ARG A 471 1.58 -5.05 -16.70
CA ARG A 471 2.52 -5.34 -17.79
C ARG A 471 2.22 -4.51 -19.02
N ILE A 472 0.98 -4.55 -19.52
CA ILE A 472 0.61 -3.83 -20.74
C ILE A 472 0.58 -2.31 -20.53
N GLY A 473 0.30 -1.84 -19.30
CA GLY A 473 0.36 -0.42 -18.94
C GLY A 473 1.77 0.21 -18.99
N ARG A 474 2.80 -0.59 -19.32
CA ARG A 474 4.16 -0.10 -19.62
C ARG A 474 4.29 0.45 -21.04
N VAL A 475 3.44 0.00 -21.95
CA VAL A 475 3.31 0.62 -23.28
C VAL A 475 2.25 1.71 -23.27
N GLY A 476 2.31 2.59 -24.26
CA GLY A 476 1.25 3.57 -24.51
C GLY A 476 1.08 4.59 -23.38
N ARG A 477 1.67 5.77 -23.52
CA ARG A 477 1.42 6.94 -22.66
C ARG A 477 1.61 8.22 -23.48
N ALA A 478 0.85 9.27 -23.14
CA ALA A 478 0.88 10.59 -23.77
C ALA A 478 0.77 10.52 -25.31
N GLU A 479 -0.46 10.40 -25.82
CA GLU A 479 -0.81 10.38 -27.26
C GLU A 479 -0.07 9.34 -28.14
N ARG A 480 0.80 8.49 -27.58
CA ARG A 480 1.57 7.48 -28.34
C ARG A 480 0.93 6.11 -28.25
N MET A 481 0.73 5.49 -29.40
CA MET A 481 0.25 4.10 -29.48
C MET A 481 1.36 3.13 -29.09
N GLY A 482 1.02 2.19 -28.21
CA GLY A 482 1.89 1.10 -27.80
C GLY A 482 1.29 -0.25 -28.17
N LEU A 483 2.14 -1.23 -28.46
CA LEU A 483 1.74 -2.61 -28.76
C LEU A 483 2.19 -3.57 -27.65
N ALA A 484 1.25 -4.29 -27.05
CA ALA A 484 1.52 -5.40 -26.15
C ALA A 484 1.17 -6.73 -26.82
N ILE A 485 2.15 -7.62 -27.00
CA ILE A 485 1.94 -8.96 -27.57
C ILE A 485 2.04 -9.99 -26.44
N SER A 486 1.05 -10.86 -26.31
CA SER A 486 1.06 -11.95 -25.33
C SER A 486 1.04 -13.31 -26.03
N PHE A 487 2.05 -14.14 -25.77
CA PHE A 487 2.08 -15.52 -26.27
C PHE A 487 1.29 -16.42 -25.33
N VAL A 488 0.30 -17.13 -25.88
CA VAL A 488 -0.64 -17.97 -25.12
C VAL A 488 -0.64 -19.38 -25.69
N SER A 489 -0.25 -20.34 -24.87
CA SER A 489 -0.22 -21.75 -25.21
C SER A 489 -1.64 -22.31 -25.35
N THR A 490 -1.89 -23.03 -26.45
CA THR A 490 -3.16 -23.74 -26.66
C THR A 490 -3.22 -25.09 -25.92
N VAL A 491 -2.10 -25.54 -25.36
CA VAL A 491 -2.00 -26.78 -24.57
C VAL A 491 -1.41 -26.49 -23.18
N PRO A 492 -1.67 -27.35 -22.17
CA PRO A 492 -1.06 -27.16 -20.86
C PRO A 492 0.47 -27.26 -20.92
N GLU A 493 1.16 -26.31 -20.27
CA GLU A 493 2.60 -26.32 -20.10
C GLU A 493 2.97 -26.84 -18.70
N LYS A 494 3.93 -27.75 -18.58
CA LYS A 494 4.52 -28.10 -17.30
C LYS A 494 5.49 -26.98 -16.90
N VAL A 495 5.30 -26.43 -15.71
CA VAL A 495 6.11 -25.29 -15.21
C VAL A 495 6.57 -25.52 -13.77
N TRP A 496 7.68 -24.91 -13.39
CA TRP A 496 8.10 -24.83 -12.00
C TRP A 496 7.15 -23.97 -11.15
N TYR A 497 6.79 -24.47 -9.97
CA TYR A 497 5.97 -23.76 -8.98
C TYR A 497 6.64 -23.69 -7.60
N HIS A 498 7.54 -24.63 -7.30
CA HIS A 498 8.35 -24.68 -6.08
C HIS A 498 7.56 -24.54 -4.77
N THR A 499 7.00 -25.64 -4.30
CA THR A 499 6.47 -25.80 -2.93
C THR A 499 7.56 -26.17 -1.92
N CYS A 500 8.80 -26.35 -2.37
CA CYS A 500 9.91 -26.77 -1.53
C CYS A 500 10.42 -25.66 -0.58
N PRO A 501 11.00 -26.02 0.58
CA PRO A 501 11.56 -25.04 1.52
C PRO A 501 12.67 -24.15 0.92
N SER A 502 13.42 -24.68 -0.05
CA SER A 502 14.49 -23.93 -0.73
C SER A 502 13.96 -22.92 -1.76
N LYS A 503 12.64 -22.86 -1.98
CA LYS A 503 11.98 -21.95 -2.94
C LYS A 503 12.66 -21.96 -4.32
N GLY A 504 12.99 -23.15 -4.79
CA GLY A 504 13.59 -23.38 -6.11
C GLY A 504 15.12 -23.34 -6.17
N LYS A 505 15.82 -22.90 -5.12
CA LYS A 505 17.30 -22.95 -5.12
C LYS A 505 17.77 -24.40 -5.24
N HIS A 506 18.48 -24.70 -6.34
CA HIS A 506 18.99 -26.03 -6.71
C HIS A 506 17.93 -27.14 -6.69
N CYS A 507 16.67 -26.81 -7.00
CA CYS A 507 15.60 -27.78 -7.04
C CYS A 507 15.58 -28.54 -8.37
N HIS A 508 15.56 -29.87 -8.32
CA HIS A 508 15.46 -30.75 -9.49
C HIS A 508 14.24 -31.69 -9.42
N ASN A 509 13.29 -31.43 -8.52
CA ASN A 509 12.12 -32.28 -8.33
C ASN A 509 11.03 -31.94 -9.37
N THR A 510 11.14 -32.52 -10.55
CA THR A 510 10.26 -32.27 -11.71
C THR A 510 8.87 -32.91 -11.60
N LYS A 511 8.54 -33.57 -10.48
CA LYS A 511 7.22 -34.16 -10.25
C LYS A 511 6.16 -33.07 -10.07
N LEU A 512 4.90 -33.44 -10.27
CA LEU A 512 3.79 -32.53 -10.03
C LEU A 512 3.55 -32.32 -8.52
N ILE A 513 2.96 -31.18 -8.13
CA ILE A 513 2.64 -30.87 -6.72
C ILE A 513 1.76 -31.95 -6.08
N GLU A 514 0.80 -32.49 -6.83
CA GLU A 514 -0.07 -33.60 -6.39
C GLU A 514 0.72 -34.88 -6.08
N GLN A 515 1.98 -34.95 -6.51
CA GLN A 515 2.91 -36.04 -6.31
C GLN A 515 4.10 -35.65 -5.42
N ASN A 516 3.92 -34.66 -4.52
CA ASN A 516 4.98 -34.09 -3.67
C ASN A 516 6.18 -33.55 -4.48
N GLY A 517 5.88 -33.02 -5.66
CA GLY A 517 6.83 -32.41 -6.58
C GLY A 517 6.86 -30.88 -6.51
N CYS A 518 7.58 -30.27 -7.45
CA CYS A 518 7.71 -28.81 -7.55
C CYS A 518 7.20 -28.23 -8.87
N CYS A 519 6.46 -29.01 -9.66
CA CYS A 519 5.88 -28.59 -10.93
C CYS A 519 4.35 -28.58 -10.90
N LYS A 520 3.73 -27.80 -11.78
CA LYS A 520 2.29 -27.87 -12.05
C LYS A 520 2.03 -27.78 -13.55
N TRP A 521 0.86 -28.22 -13.98
CA TRP A 521 0.36 -27.91 -15.31
C TRP A 521 -0.22 -26.49 -15.31
N TYR A 522 0.23 -25.69 -16.26
CA TYR A 522 -0.09 -24.29 -16.45
C TYR A 522 -0.91 -24.15 -17.73
N THR A 523 -2.19 -23.80 -17.58
CA THR A 523 -3.13 -23.72 -18.69
C THR A 523 -3.40 -22.26 -19.02
N GLU A 524 -2.61 -21.69 -19.94
CA GLU A 524 -2.71 -20.26 -20.29
C GLU A 524 -4.06 -19.83 -20.84
N MET A 525 -4.81 -20.74 -21.48
CA MET A 525 -6.18 -20.45 -21.90
C MET A 525 -7.12 -20.12 -20.74
N THR A 526 -6.90 -20.71 -19.55
CA THR A 526 -7.67 -20.38 -18.34
C THR A 526 -7.31 -18.99 -17.83
N TYR A 527 -6.01 -18.69 -17.74
CA TYR A 527 -5.53 -17.36 -17.34
C TYR A 527 -5.99 -16.26 -18.32
N LEU A 528 -6.02 -16.56 -19.62
CA LEU A 528 -6.56 -15.66 -20.62
C LEU A 528 -8.05 -15.38 -20.38
N ALA A 529 -8.86 -16.41 -20.13
CA ALA A 529 -10.27 -16.24 -19.82
C ALA A 529 -10.49 -15.37 -18.55
N ASP A 530 -9.69 -15.59 -17.50
CA ASP A 530 -9.75 -14.78 -16.28
C ASP A 530 -9.38 -13.31 -16.54
N ILE A 531 -8.43 -13.05 -17.44
CA ILE A 531 -8.04 -11.70 -17.87
C ILE A 531 -9.17 -11.05 -18.68
N GLU A 532 -9.75 -11.74 -19.65
CA GLU A 532 -10.83 -11.23 -20.50
C GLU A 532 -12.09 -10.92 -19.69
N ASP A 533 -12.44 -11.79 -18.73
CA ASP A 533 -13.54 -11.57 -17.78
C ASP A 533 -13.29 -10.31 -16.93
N HIS A 534 -12.06 -10.14 -16.43
CA HIS A 534 -11.69 -8.96 -15.64
C HIS A 534 -11.73 -7.66 -16.43
N LEU A 535 -11.33 -7.70 -17.70
CA LEU A 535 -11.37 -6.54 -18.59
C LEU A 535 -12.77 -6.29 -19.19
N GLY A 536 -13.66 -7.27 -19.12
CA GLY A 536 -14.96 -7.24 -19.79
C GLY A 536 -14.88 -7.24 -21.31
N VAL A 537 -13.75 -7.65 -21.90
CA VAL A 537 -13.52 -7.67 -23.35
C VAL A 537 -12.74 -8.91 -23.77
N THR A 538 -13.03 -9.42 -24.97
CA THR A 538 -12.21 -10.44 -25.63
C THR A 538 -11.01 -9.78 -26.29
N ILE A 539 -9.81 -10.27 -26.03
CA ILE A 539 -8.58 -9.70 -26.57
C ILE A 539 -8.39 -10.17 -28.01
N SER A 540 -8.07 -9.23 -28.91
CA SER A 540 -7.77 -9.50 -30.31
C SER A 540 -6.72 -10.60 -30.46
N GLN A 541 -7.03 -11.62 -31.25
CA GLN A 541 -6.12 -12.76 -31.49
C GLN A 541 -5.40 -12.62 -32.83
N THR A 542 -4.15 -13.10 -32.87
CA THR A 542 -3.33 -13.20 -34.08
C THR A 542 -2.69 -14.58 -34.17
N ASP A 543 -2.32 -14.98 -35.39
CA ASP A 543 -1.73 -16.27 -35.69
C ASP A 543 -0.19 -16.26 -35.55
N GLU A 544 0.47 -17.37 -35.91
CA GLU A 544 1.93 -17.48 -35.89
C GLU A 544 2.65 -16.49 -36.81
N LYS A 545 1.95 -15.96 -37.84
CA LYS A 545 2.53 -14.96 -38.73
C LYS A 545 2.56 -13.61 -38.04
N MET A 546 1.79 -13.42 -36.97
CA MET A 546 1.59 -12.17 -36.24
C MET A 546 1.01 -11.08 -37.13
N ASP A 547 0.11 -11.47 -38.04
CA ASP A 547 -0.68 -10.53 -38.82
C ASP A 547 -1.71 -9.89 -37.88
N ILE A 548 -1.27 -8.81 -37.22
CA ILE A 548 -2.11 -8.07 -36.27
C ILE A 548 -3.13 -7.28 -37.09
N PRO A 549 -4.44 -7.47 -36.86
CA PRO A 549 -5.48 -6.67 -37.50
C PRO A 549 -5.20 -5.20 -37.20
N VAL A 550 -5.15 -4.38 -38.25
CA VAL A 550 -5.13 -2.93 -38.08
C VAL A 550 -6.56 -2.55 -37.73
N ASP A 551 -6.82 -2.09 -36.50
CA ASP A 551 -8.14 -1.60 -36.13
C ASP A 551 -8.64 -0.60 -37.18
N GLU A 552 -9.89 -0.75 -37.64
CA GLU A 552 -10.51 0.04 -38.71
C GLU A 552 -10.53 1.57 -38.45
N PHE A 553 -10.09 1.99 -37.27
CA PHE A 553 -10.24 3.35 -36.76
C PHE A 553 -9.10 4.33 -37.09
N ASP A 554 -7.93 3.93 -37.65
CA ASP A 554 -6.85 4.93 -37.86
C ASP A 554 -5.78 4.65 -38.95
N GLY A 555 -6.07 3.84 -39.98
CA GLY A 555 -5.07 3.58 -41.04
C GLY A 555 -3.77 2.96 -40.50
N LYS A 556 -2.64 3.03 -41.24
CA LYS A 556 -1.36 2.38 -40.85
C LYS A 556 -0.84 2.88 -39.48
N VAL A 557 -1.20 2.19 -38.40
CA VAL A 557 -0.69 2.46 -37.05
C VAL A 557 0.82 2.18 -37.00
N ILE A 558 1.61 3.21 -36.69
CA ILE A 558 3.04 3.08 -36.37
C ILE A 558 3.18 3.22 -34.85
N TYR A 559 3.53 2.13 -34.18
CA TYR A 559 3.71 2.12 -32.73
C TYR A 559 4.89 3.02 -32.32
N GLY A 560 4.70 3.80 -31.25
CA GLY A 560 5.65 4.79 -30.77
C GLY A 560 5.47 6.21 -31.32
N GLU A 561 4.66 6.41 -32.36
CA GLU A 561 4.34 7.73 -32.91
C GLU A 561 3.13 8.38 -32.21
N LYS A 562 3.08 9.72 -32.22
CA LYS A 562 1.95 10.49 -31.65
C LYS A 562 0.72 10.42 -32.55
N ARG A 563 -0.45 10.24 -31.95
CA ARG A 563 -1.75 10.33 -32.62
C ARG A 563 -2.01 11.78 -33.07
N LYS A 564 -2.55 11.96 -34.28
CA LYS A 564 -2.87 13.28 -34.86
C LYS A 564 -4.32 13.74 -34.63
N GLN A 565 -5.18 12.92 -34.02
CA GLN A 565 -6.60 13.22 -33.81
C GLN A 565 -7.01 13.30 -32.34
N GLU A 566 -7.93 14.23 -32.06
CA GLU A 566 -8.42 14.64 -30.74
C GLU A 566 -9.18 13.52 -29.98
N VAL A 567 -9.11 13.63 -28.66
CA VAL A 567 -9.61 12.70 -27.63
C VAL A 567 -11.14 12.72 -27.48
N PRO A 568 -11.78 11.54 -27.39
CA PRO A 568 -12.97 11.32 -26.55
C PRO A 568 -12.72 10.14 -25.58
N ALA A 569 -13.41 9.88 -24.45
CA ALA A 569 -14.40 10.57 -23.64
C ALA A 569 -14.23 10.11 -22.16
N SER A 570 -13.34 10.72 -21.37
CA SER A 570 -13.24 10.47 -19.91
C SER A 570 -14.03 11.49 -19.06
N LYS A 571 -14.82 12.37 -19.70
CA LYS A 571 -15.51 13.51 -19.05
C LYS A 571 -16.25 13.13 -17.76
N GLY A 572 -17.01 12.04 -17.77
CA GLY A 572 -17.91 11.71 -16.66
C GLY A 572 -17.23 11.38 -15.32
N HIS A 573 -15.99 10.86 -15.31
CA HIS A 573 -15.26 10.57 -14.06
C HIS A 573 -14.42 11.76 -13.60
N VAL A 574 -13.83 12.49 -14.55
CA VAL A 574 -13.10 13.74 -14.29
C VAL A 574 -14.03 14.78 -13.65
N ASP A 575 -15.26 14.92 -14.16
CA ASP A 575 -16.25 15.85 -13.62
C ASP A 575 -16.67 15.49 -12.19
N LYS A 576 -16.71 14.20 -11.83
CA LYS A 576 -17.00 13.73 -10.46
C LYS A 576 -15.85 13.99 -9.49
N LEU A 577 -14.61 13.91 -9.96
CA LEU A 577 -13.42 14.15 -9.15
C LEU A 577 -13.05 15.63 -9.07
N ALA A 578 -13.61 16.49 -9.92
CA ALA A 578 -13.25 17.89 -10.00
C ALA A 578 -13.37 18.63 -8.65
N SER A 579 -14.43 18.37 -7.88
CA SER A 579 -14.60 18.96 -6.54
C SER A 579 -13.54 18.47 -5.55
N THR A 580 -13.27 17.15 -5.53
CA THR A 580 -12.24 16.56 -4.66
C THR A 580 -10.84 17.06 -5.02
N VAL A 581 -10.53 17.19 -6.32
CA VAL A 581 -9.27 17.75 -6.80
C VAL A 581 -9.16 19.23 -6.42
N GLN A 582 -10.24 20.02 -6.51
CA GLN A 582 -10.25 21.40 -6.03
C GLN A 582 -9.98 21.50 -4.53
N GLU A 583 -10.60 20.64 -3.71
CA GLU A 583 -10.34 20.58 -2.26
C GLU A 583 -8.88 20.23 -1.96
N LEU A 584 -8.29 19.28 -2.71
CA LEU A 584 -6.87 18.93 -2.59
C LEU A 584 -5.96 20.09 -2.98
N VAL A 585 -6.28 20.82 -4.05
CA VAL A 585 -5.55 22.03 -4.46
C VAL A 585 -5.64 23.12 -3.39
N GLU A 586 -6.80 23.30 -2.76
CA GLU A 586 -6.94 24.24 -1.64
C GLU A 586 -6.16 23.79 -0.40
N LEU A 587 -6.15 22.49 -0.10
CA LEU A 587 -5.34 21.92 0.98
C LEU A 587 -3.85 22.13 0.71
N GLU A 588 -3.39 21.81 -0.49
CA GLU A 588 -2.00 22.03 -0.92
C GLU A 588 -1.64 23.52 -0.79
N LYS A 589 -2.49 24.41 -1.32
CA LYS A 589 -2.30 25.85 -1.23
C LYS A 589 -2.25 26.33 0.22
N ARG A 590 -3.13 25.81 1.10
CA ARG A 590 -3.10 26.11 2.54
C ARG A 590 -1.82 25.61 3.21
N VAL A 591 -1.35 24.42 2.87
CA VAL A 591 -0.09 23.84 3.40
C VAL A 591 1.10 24.69 2.95
N GLN A 592 1.19 25.02 1.67
CA GLN A 592 2.23 25.89 1.12
C GLN A 592 2.19 27.28 1.78
N THR A 593 1.00 27.87 1.90
CA THR A 593 0.81 29.19 2.55
C THR A 593 1.18 29.14 4.03
N SER A 594 0.80 28.08 4.74
CA SER A 594 1.18 27.84 6.14
C SER A 594 2.69 27.71 6.30
N PHE A 595 3.36 26.99 5.39
CA PHE A 595 4.82 26.90 5.36
C PHE A 595 5.47 28.27 5.13
N PHE A 596 4.96 29.08 4.18
CA PHE A 596 5.44 30.45 3.97
C PHE A 596 5.21 31.34 5.20
N ALA A 597 4.05 31.23 5.86
CA ALA A 597 3.75 31.96 7.09
C ALA A 597 4.71 31.56 8.23
N LEU A 598 4.96 30.26 8.43
CA LEU A 598 5.92 29.76 9.43
C LEU A 598 7.35 30.24 9.15
N ARG A 599 7.76 30.27 7.87
CA ARG A 599 9.08 30.77 7.45
C ARG A 599 9.23 32.27 7.73
N ASN A 600 8.17 33.06 7.54
CA ASN A 600 8.22 34.52 7.71
C ASN A 600 7.98 34.96 9.17
N CYS A 601 7.23 34.20 9.96
CA CYS A 601 7.00 34.49 11.38
C CYS A 601 8.21 34.24 12.29
N ARG A 602 9.25 33.52 11.82
CA ARG A 602 10.53 33.39 12.57
C ARG A 602 11.27 34.72 12.74
N ASN A 603 10.96 35.75 11.94
CA ASN A 603 11.56 37.08 12.10
C ASN A 603 10.85 37.99 13.12
N ILE A 604 9.74 37.54 13.74
CA ILE A 604 8.95 38.39 14.67
C ILE A 604 9.25 38.07 16.14
N MET A 605 9.76 36.87 16.47
CA MET A 605 10.13 36.52 17.86
C MET A 605 11.59 36.86 18.24
N ALA A 606 12.35 37.53 17.37
CA ALA A 606 13.72 37.96 17.68
C ALA A 606 13.80 39.39 18.27
N THR A 607 12.67 40.07 18.47
CA THR A 607 12.59 41.40 19.08
C THR A 607 11.35 41.52 19.95
N SER A 608 11.41 40.94 21.16
CA SER A 608 10.62 41.34 22.32
C SER A 608 11.26 40.78 23.58
#